data_AF-A0A7J8DQN1-F1
#
_entry.id   AF-A0A7J8DQN1-F1
#
_cell.length_a   1.000
_cell.length_b   1.000
_cell.length_c   1.000
_cell.angle_alpha   90.00
_cell.angle_beta   90.00
_cell.angle_gamma   90.00
#
_symmetry.space_group_name_H-M   'P 1'
#
loop_
_entity.id
_entity.type
_entity.pdbx_description
1 polymer ?
#
loop_
_entity_poly.entity_id
_entity_poly.type
_entity_poly.pdbx_seq_one_letter_code
_entity_poly.pdbx_strand_id
1 'polypeptide(L)'
;MFLVFSINDVKRLKPGYLEATVDWFRRYKVPDGKPENQFSFNAEFKDKDFAIDTIKSTHDYWRALVTKKTDGKGISCMNTTVSESPFRCDPDAAKAIVDALPPPCESACTPPADVDKWFHHQKN
;
A
#
# COMPACT_ATOMS: atom_id res chain seq x y z
N MET A 1 12.75 -4.62 24.90
CA MET A 1 12.15 -5.95 24.64
C MET A 1 10.96 -5.74 23.73
N PHE A 2 11.06 -6.15 22.45
CA PHE A 2 9.92 -6.01 21.51
C PHE A 2 8.84 -7.03 21.88
N LEU A 3 7.57 -6.63 21.87
CA LEU A 3 6.46 -7.46 22.35
C LEU A 3 5.72 -8.22 21.23
N VAL A 4 6.05 -7.96 19.96
CA VAL A 4 5.38 -8.53 18.78
C VAL A 4 6.43 -9.14 17.86
N PHE A 5 6.39 -10.46 17.66
CA PHE A 5 7.26 -11.17 16.73
C PHE A 5 6.50 -12.02 15.72
N SER A 6 5.24 -12.34 16.04
CA SER A 6 4.34 -13.11 15.20
C SER A 6 2.96 -12.48 15.12
N ILE A 7 2.15 -12.94 14.16
CA ILE A 7 0.75 -12.55 14.05
C ILE A 7 -0.08 -12.93 15.30
N ASN A 8 0.32 -13.99 16.01
CA ASN A 8 -0.35 -14.43 17.24
C ASN A 8 -0.10 -13.47 18.40
N ASP A 9 1.04 -12.77 18.43
CA ASP A 9 1.27 -11.72 19.42
C ASP A 9 0.32 -10.54 19.23
N VAL A 10 -0.04 -10.23 17.97
CA VAL A 10 -1.04 -9.19 17.67
C VAL A 10 -2.40 -9.62 18.21
N LYS A 11 -2.83 -10.86 17.96
CA LYS A 11 -4.09 -11.40 18.51
C LYS A 11 -4.13 -11.31 20.03
N ARG A 12 -3.02 -11.66 20.70
CA ARG A 12 -2.91 -11.68 22.17
C ARG A 12 -2.86 -10.28 22.78
N LEU A 13 -2.08 -9.37 22.20
CA LEU A 13 -1.83 -8.04 22.77
C LEU A 13 -2.83 -6.97 22.30
N LYS A 14 -3.54 -7.23 21.19
CA LYS A 14 -4.53 -6.33 20.60
C LYS A 14 -5.78 -7.11 20.17
N PRO A 15 -6.58 -7.63 21.12
CA PRO A 15 -7.81 -8.37 20.78
C PRO A 15 -8.75 -7.53 19.91
N GLY A 16 -9.33 -8.12 18.86
CA GLY A 16 -10.24 -7.44 17.93
C GLY A 16 -9.57 -6.67 16.79
N TYR A 17 -8.25 -6.46 16.83
CA TYR A 17 -7.55 -5.61 15.87
C TYR A 17 -7.45 -6.25 14.47
N LEU A 18 -7.19 -7.56 14.43
CA LEU A 18 -7.12 -8.29 13.16
C LEU A 18 -8.51 -8.47 12.55
N GLU A 19 -9.51 -8.73 13.39
CA GLU A 19 -10.91 -8.83 13.00
C GLU A 19 -11.38 -7.51 12.41
N ALA A 20 -11.11 -6.38 13.08
CA ALA A 20 -11.42 -5.03 12.57
C ALA A 20 -10.68 -4.71 11.25
N THR A 21 -9.45 -5.21 11.06
CA THR A 21 -8.70 -5.03 9.81
C THR A 21 -9.39 -5.76 8.64
N VAL A 22 -9.80 -7.02 8.85
CA VAL A 22 -10.57 -7.78 7.85
C VAL A 22 -11.91 -7.09 7.56
N ASP A 23 -12.59 -6.65 8.61
CA ASP A 23 -13.86 -5.94 8.57
C ASP A 23 -13.77 -4.66 7.71
N TRP A 24 -12.73 -3.86 7.92
CA TRP A 24 -12.45 -2.64 7.17
C TRP A 24 -12.23 -2.94 5.68
N PHE A 25 -11.30 -3.85 5.36
CA PHE A 25 -11.03 -4.22 3.96
C PHE A 25 -12.22 -4.90 3.27
N ARG A 26 -13.09 -5.58 4.00
CA ARG A 26 -14.31 -6.17 3.44
C ARG A 26 -15.26 -5.10 2.95
N ARG A 27 -15.44 -4.01 3.73
CA ARG A 27 -16.54 -3.05 3.52
C ARG A 27 -16.14 -1.68 2.98
N TYR A 28 -14.86 -1.33 2.89
CA TYR A 28 -14.45 0.04 2.53
C TYR A 28 -14.96 0.55 1.17
N LYS A 29 -15.33 -0.35 0.25
CA LYS A 29 -15.90 0.01 -1.06
C LYS A 29 -17.43 -0.02 -1.11
N VAL A 30 -18.09 -0.49 -0.06
CA VAL A 30 -19.57 -0.58 0.01
C VAL A 30 -20.23 0.81 -0.05
N PRO A 31 -19.70 1.86 0.61
CA PRO A 31 -20.24 3.22 0.46
C PRO A 31 -20.21 3.72 -1.00
N ASP A 32 -19.29 3.22 -1.83
CA ASP A 32 -19.21 3.53 -3.27
C ASP A 32 -20.20 2.71 -4.13
N GLY A 33 -21.08 1.92 -3.51
CA GLY A 33 -22.02 1.03 -4.20
C GLY A 33 -21.39 -0.26 -4.76
N LYS A 34 -20.16 -0.59 -4.36
CA LYS A 34 -19.47 -1.83 -4.78
C LYS A 34 -19.77 -2.97 -3.80
N PRO A 35 -19.71 -4.24 -4.25
CA PRO A 35 -19.87 -5.38 -3.35
C PRO A 35 -18.73 -5.46 -2.31
N GLU A 36 -18.96 -6.22 -1.25
CA GLU A 36 -17.92 -6.55 -0.29
C GLU A 36 -16.73 -7.27 -0.95
N ASN A 37 -15.51 -6.91 -0.54
CA ASN A 37 -14.31 -7.59 -1.03
C ASN A 37 -14.23 -9.01 -0.44
N GLN A 38 -13.77 -9.96 -1.26
CA GLN A 38 -13.50 -11.34 -0.87
C GLN A 38 -12.01 -11.54 -0.58
N PHE A 39 -11.69 -12.53 0.25
CA PHE A 39 -10.33 -12.84 0.68
C PHE A 39 -9.99 -14.29 0.35
N SER A 40 -8.72 -14.54 0.02
CA SER A 40 -8.16 -15.89 0.01
C SER A 40 -8.08 -16.45 1.43
N PHE A 41 -7.90 -17.77 1.54
CA PHE A 41 -7.68 -18.47 2.81
C PHE A 41 -8.75 -18.18 3.87
N ASN A 42 -10.01 -17.97 3.46
CA ASN A 42 -11.11 -17.65 4.38
C ASN A 42 -10.83 -16.42 5.27
N ALA A 43 -10.12 -15.42 4.74
CA ALA A 43 -9.69 -14.21 5.46
C ALA A 43 -8.75 -14.46 6.67
N GLU A 44 -8.10 -15.62 6.72
CA GLU A 44 -7.09 -15.90 7.75
C GLU A 44 -5.75 -15.23 7.44
N PHE A 45 -5.22 -14.54 8.43
CA PHE A 45 -3.86 -14.02 8.38
C PHE A 45 -2.84 -15.15 8.37
N LYS A 46 -1.85 -15.04 7.48
CA LYS A 46 -0.70 -15.94 7.43
C LYS A 46 0.41 -15.44 8.36
N ASP A 47 1.35 -16.34 8.64
CA ASP A 47 2.46 -16.03 9.52
C ASP A 47 3.52 -15.13 8.83
N LYS A 48 4.56 -14.82 9.59
CA LYS A 48 5.64 -13.96 9.15
C LYS A 48 6.41 -14.54 7.96
N ASP A 49 6.65 -15.84 7.95
CA ASP A 49 7.48 -16.46 6.93
C ASP A 49 6.76 -16.48 5.58
N PHE A 50 5.47 -16.84 5.58
CA PHE A 50 4.62 -16.73 4.39
C PHE A 50 4.59 -15.29 3.84
N ALA A 51 4.47 -14.29 4.72
CA ALA A 51 4.49 -12.89 4.33
C ALA A 51 5.84 -12.49 3.72
N ILE A 52 6.96 -12.90 4.33
CA ILE A 52 8.31 -12.65 3.83
C ILE A 52 8.51 -13.26 2.44
N ASP A 53 8.02 -14.47 2.19
CA ASP A 53 8.18 -15.12 0.89
C ASP A 53 7.37 -14.42 -0.21
N THR A 54 6.16 -13.95 0.13
CA THR A 54 5.36 -13.11 -0.78
C THR A 54 6.07 -11.78 -1.07
N ILE A 55 6.69 -11.15 -0.07
CA ILE A 55 7.48 -9.91 -0.22
C ILE A 55 8.68 -10.15 -1.14
N LYS A 56 9.43 -11.24 -0.96
CA LYS A 56 10.58 -11.58 -1.83
C LYS A 56 10.12 -11.78 -3.27
N SER A 57 9.04 -12.52 -3.49
CA SER A 57 8.51 -12.75 -4.84
C SER A 57 8.09 -11.46 -5.54
N THR A 58 7.40 -10.55 -4.83
CA THR A 58 7.01 -9.26 -5.40
C THR A 58 8.19 -8.31 -5.59
N HIS A 59 9.24 -8.41 -4.76
CA HIS A 59 10.51 -7.73 -4.98
C HIS A 59 11.20 -8.21 -6.26
N ASP A 60 11.18 -9.51 -6.57
CA ASP A 60 11.72 -10.04 -7.82
C ASP A 60 10.97 -9.52 -9.05
N TYR A 61 9.63 -9.39 -8.96
CA TYR A 61 8.85 -8.73 -10.02
C TYR A 61 9.21 -7.26 -10.19
N TRP A 62 9.38 -6.52 -9.10
CA TRP A 62 9.84 -5.13 -9.15
C TRP A 62 11.26 -5.02 -9.75
N ARG A 63 12.19 -5.89 -9.35
CA ARG A 63 13.54 -5.97 -9.91
C ARG A 63 13.50 -6.18 -11.42
N ALA A 64 12.67 -7.11 -11.89
CA ALA A 64 12.49 -7.36 -13.31
C ALA A 64 11.94 -6.14 -14.05
N LEU A 65 10.96 -5.44 -13.46
CA LEU A 65 10.37 -4.21 -13.97
C LEU A 65 11.43 -3.10 -14.12
N VAL A 66 12.13 -2.75 -13.04
CA VAL A 66 13.09 -1.63 -13.06
C VAL A 66 14.38 -1.93 -13.83
N THR A 67 14.63 -3.19 -14.18
CA THR A 67 15.75 -3.61 -15.05
C THR A 67 15.31 -3.90 -16.49
N LYS A 68 14.07 -3.55 -16.87
CA LYS A 68 13.51 -3.73 -18.22
C LYS A 68 13.50 -5.19 -18.71
N LYS A 69 13.39 -6.15 -17.78
CA LYS A 69 13.25 -7.58 -18.08
C LYS A 69 11.79 -8.01 -18.29
N THR A 70 10.85 -7.12 -17.96
CA THR A 70 9.41 -7.31 -18.17
C THR A 70 8.81 -6.05 -18.79
N ASP A 71 7.65 -6.18 -19.44
CA ASP A 71 6.88 -5.04 -19.94
C ASP A 71 6.40 -4.18 -18.76
N GLY A 72 6.66 -2.88 -18.85
CA GLY A 72 6.33 -1.91 -17.82
C GLY A 72 4.86 -1.54 -17.75
N LYS A 73 4.05 -1.89 -18.75
CA LYS A 73 2.59 -1.65 -18.77
C LYS A 73 2.19 -0.21 -18.41
N GLY A 74 2.99 0.77 -18.85
CA GLY A 74 2.77 2.19 -18.58
C GLY A 74 3.33 2.71 -17.24
N ILE A 75 3.99 1.88 -16.43
CA ILE A 75 4.63 2.31 -15.19
C ILE A 75 5.90 3.13 -15.49
N SER A 76 6.00 4.33 -14.93
CA SER A 76 7.24 5.10 -14.95
C SER A 76 8.29 4.46 -14.04
N CYS A 77 9.42 4.06 -14.63
CA CYS A 77 10.54 3.45 -13.91
C CYS A 77 11.71 4.42 -13.66
N MET A 78 11.53 5.71 -13.95
CA MET A 78 12.55 6.74 -13.74
C MET A 78 13.00 6.75 -12.27
N ASN A 79 14.30 6.68 -12.04
CA ASN A 79 14.89 6.67 -10.71
C ASN A 79 16.29 7.31 -10.73
N THR A 80 16.84 7.67 -9.58
CA THR A 80 18.17 8.31 -9.50
C THR A 80 19.25 7.41 -8.89
N THR A 81 18.87 6.26 -8.31
CA THR A 81 19.74 5.48 -7.43
C THR A 81 19.92 4.00 -7.80
N VAL A 82 19.07 3.42 -8.65
CA VAL A 82 19.17 2.00 -9.01
C VAL A 82 20.21 1.84 -10.12
N SER A 83 21.44 1.54 -9.74
CA SER A 83 22.60 1.52 -10.63
C SER A 83 22.43 0.58 -11.84
N GLU A 84 21.80 -0.57 -11.66
CA GLU A 84 21.56 -1.55 -12.72
C GLU A 84 20.36 -1.21 -13.63
N SER A 85 19.61 -0.15 -13.32
CA SER A 85 18.40 0.23 -14.04
C SER A 85 18.76 1.04 -15.29
N PRO A 86 18.28 0.66 -16.49
CA PRO A 86 18.41 1.49 -17.68
C PRO A 86 17.55 2.75 -17.62
N PHE A 87 16.67 2.87 -16.61
CA PHE A 87 15.80 4.02 -16.39
C PHE A 87 16.41 5.02 -15.40
N ARG A 88 17.66 4.81 -14.97
CA ARG A 88 18.35 5.73 -14.10
C ARG A 88 18.58 7.07 -14.83
N CYS A 89 18.23 8.15 -14.16
CA CYS A 89 18.39 9.52 -14.64
C CYS A 89 19.36 10.29 -13.75
N ASP A 90 19.85 11.40 -14.28
CA ASP A 90 20.66 12.35 -13.53
C ASP A 90 19.81 13.06 -12.45
N PRO A 91 20.34 13.30 -11.23
CA PRO A 91 19.63 14.03 -10.19
C PRO A 91 19.12 15.42 -10.62
N ASP A 92 19.84 16.13 -11.50
CA ASP A 92 19.40 17.45 -11.98
C ASP A 92 18.20 17.34 -12.91
N ALA A 93 18.11 16.27 -13.70
CA ALA A 93 16.93 15.99 -14.51
C ALA A 93 15.70 15.69 -13.62
N ALA A 94 15.89 14.96 -12.51
CA ALA A 94 14.84 14.75 -11.53
C ALA A 94 14.43 16.05 -10.83
N LYS A 95 15.41 16.92 -10.51
CA LYS A 95 15.17 18.25 -9.93
C LYS A 95 14.35 19.14 -10.86
N ALA A 96 14.65 19.15 -12.16
CA ALA A 96 13.91 19.95 -13.14
C ALA A 96 12.42 19.59 -13.19
N ILE A 97 12.06 18.31 -12.97
CA ILE A 97 10.65 17.88 -12.90
C ILE A 97 9.96 18.52 -11.68
N VAL A 98 10.62 18.54 -10.53
CA VAL A 98 10.06 19.13 -9.29
C VAL A 98 9.97 20.65 -9.41
N ASP A 99 11.02 21.30 -9.91
CA ASP A 99 11.09 22.76 -10.05
C ASP A 99 10.05 23.31 -11.04
N ALA A 100 9.55 22.49 -11.95
CA ALA A 100 8.48 22.85 -12.88
C ALA A 100 7.07 22.84 -12.26
N LEU A 101 6.91 22.30 -11.04
CA LEU A 101 5.63 22.23 -10.33
C LEU A 101 5.40 23.47 -9.46
N PRO A 102 4.16 23.72 -8.99
CA PRO A 102 3.88 24.78 -8.03
C PRO A 102 4.81 24.68 -6.81
N PRO A 103 5.27 25.83 -6.26
CA PRO A 103 6.13 25.83 -5.10
C PRO A 103 5.40 25.28 -3.86
N PRO A 104 6.15 24.86 -2.81
CA PRO A 104 5.55 24.43 -1.56
C PRO A 104 4.58 25.46 -0.98
N CYS A 105 3.38 25.02 -0.61
CA CYS A 105 2.37 25.81 0.09
C CYS A 105 2.10 25.19 1.46
N GLU A 106 2.33 25.93 2.54
CA GLU A 106 2.11 25.45 3.90
C GLU A 106 0.62 25.38 4.28
N SER A 107 -0.20 26.22 3.64
CA SER A 107 -1.64 26.25 3.89
C SER A 107 -2.34 25.17 3.07
N ALA A 108 -2.77 24.12 3.75
CA ALA A 108 -3.58 23.07 3.16
C ALA A 108 -5.00 23.56 2.85
N CYS A 109 -5.61 22.98 1.80
CA CYS A 109 -7.02 23.18 1.53
C CYS A 109 -7.88 22.53 2.63
N THR A 110 -9.02 23.13 2.95
CA THR A 110 -9.99 22.51 3.85
C THR A 110 -10.63 21.29 3.16
N PRO A 111 -10.62 20.11 3.78
CA PRO A 111 -11.34 18.95 3.25
C PRO A 111 -12.84 19.25 3.11
N PRO A 112 -13.52 18.63 2.14
CA PRO A 112 -14.98 18.66 2.05
C PRO A 112 -15.66 18.15 3.33
N ALA A 113 -16.78 18.77 3.73
CA ALA A 113 -17.48 18.45 4.98
C ALA A 113 -18.10 17.04 5.00
N ASP A 114 -18.32 16.43 3.84
CA ASP A 114 -18.81 15.06 3.70
C ASP A 114 -17.79 13.99 4.09
N VAL A 115 -16.50 14.35 4.22
CA VAL A 115 -15.45 13.45 4.77
C VAL A 115 -15.75 13.06 6.22
N ASP A 116 -16.44 13.92 6.99
CA ASP A 116 -16.82 13.65 8.38
C ASP A 116 -18.06 12.74 8.49
N LYS A 117 -18.65 12.34 7.36
CA LYS A 117 -19.87 11.52 7.34
C LYS A 117 -19.55 10.08 7.74
N TRP A 118 -20.24 9.59 8.76
CA TRP A 118 -20.22 8.19 9.13
C TRP A 118 -21.10 7.33 8.22
N PHE A 119 -20.55 6.23 7.75
CA PHE A 119 -21.31 5.16 7.10
C PHE A 119 -21.54 4.02 8.09
N HIS A 120 -22.80 3.82 8.47
CA HIS A 120 -23.20 2.75 9.39
C HIS A 120 -23.76 1.56 8.61
N HIS A 121 -23.57 0.35 9.14
CA HIS A 121 -24.18 -0.86 8.61
C HIS A 121 -24.80 -1.64 9.78
N GLN A 122 -25.88 -2.37 9.51
CA GLN A 122 -26.43 -3.28 10.51
C GLN A 122 -25.46 -4.46 10.71
N LYS A 123 -25.16 -4.78 11.97
CA LYS A 123 -24.50 -6.04 12.34
C LYS A 123 -25.60 -7.06 12.60
N ASN A 124 -25.56 -8.17 11.87
CA ASN A 124 -26.36 -9.36 12.17
C ASN A 124 -25.76 -10.10 13.36
#